data_AF-A0A3M1AJE6-F1
#
_entry.id   AF-A0A3M1AJE6-F1
#
_cell.length_a   1.000
_cell.length_b   1.000
_cell.length_c   1.000
_cell.angle_alpha   90.00
_cell.angle_beta   90.00
_cell.angle_gamma   90.00
#
_symmetry.space_group_name_H-M   'P 1'
#
loop_
_entity.id
_entity.type
_entity.pdbx_description
1 polymer ?
#
loop_
_entity_poly.entity_id
_entity_poly.type
_entity_poly.pdbx_seq_one_letter_code
_entity_poly.pdbx_strand_id
1 'polypeptide(L)'
;MSKDPKYYEFYGELIKSNLFLKRLVVLLVLVNIILVYLSFLGFTRSVETYVIKDGYAYAAEAQKDTRSVHEVRRFTYEFAKDFLEYNRENFNERFKAAMKMCTPELEYFMYESIKNSEIPKIVQNTRGTVKFEVSEIRVKPGDPFKSYVTGRQVFPGMSTIPIKFSLEIMTVPRTQENPFGLRIINFVQEKQ
;
A
#
# COMPACT_ATOMS: atom_id res chain seq x y z
N MET A 1 -17.31 -39.70 64.37
CA MET A 1 -16.77 -39.02 63.17
C MET A 1 -16.75 -40.03 62.04
N SER A 2 -17.78 -40.00 61.17
CA SER A 2 -17.81 -40.85 59.98
C SER A 2 -16.70 -40.40 59.02
N LYS A 3 -15.76 -41.30 58.70
CA LYS A 3 -14.76 -41.11 57.63
C LYS A 3 -15.37 -41.68 56.36
N ASP A 4 -16.29 -40.96 55.75
CA ASP A 4 -16.89 -41.37 54.48
C ASP A 4 -15.96 -40.97 53.31
N PRO A 5 -15.36 -41.93 52.58
CA PRO A 5 -14.37 -41.67 51.53
C PRO A 5 -14.94 -40.85 50.36
N LYS A 6 -16.26 -40.95 50.12
CA LYS A 6 -16.97 -40.21 49.07
C LYS A 6 -16.95 -38.69 49.27
N TYR A 7 -16.90 -38.22 50.52
CA TYR A 7 -16.83 -36.79 50.81
C TYR A 7 -15.48 -36.19 50.41
N TYR A 8 -14.38 -36.94 50.57
CA TYR A 8 -13.05 -36.47 50.20
C TYR A 8 -12.81 -36.47 48.69
N GLU A 9 -13.40 -37.42 47.95
CA GLU A 9 -13.32 -37.46 46.48
C GLU A 9 -14.01 -36.27 45.83
N PHE A 10 -15.23 -35.93 46.27
CA PHE A 10 -16.00 -34.82 45.71
C PHE A 10 -15.31 -33.45 45.92
N TYR A 11 -14.78 -33.20 47.12
CA TYR A 11 -14.02 -31.97 47.40
C TYR A 11 -12.66 -31.95 46.68
N GLY A 12 -12.01 -33.11 46.51
CA GLY A 12 -10.76 -33.24 45.75
C GLY A 12 -10.92 -32.92 44.26
N GLU A 13 -12.03 -33.35 43.64
CA GLU A 13 -12.37 -33.01 42.26
C GLU A 13 -12.72 -31.52 42.09
N LEU A 14 -13.46 -30.93 43.03
CA LEU A 14 -13.74 -29.49 43.07
C LEU A 14 -12.47 -28.63 43.15
N ILE A 15 -11.50 -29.02 43.99
CA ILE A 15 -10.22 -28.32 44.12
C ILE A 15 -9.38 -28.43 42.84
N LYS A 16 -9.33 -29.62 42.23
CA LYS A 16 -8.62 -29.84 40.94
C LYS A 16 -9.24 -29.03 39.81
N SER A 17 -10.57 -29.01 39.73
CA SER A 17 -11.32 -28.23 38.73
C SER A 17 -11.07 -26.73 38.89
N ASN A 18 -11.05 -26.22 40.12
CA ASN A 18 -10.78 -24.81 40.39
C ASN A 18 -9.32 -24.43 40.09
N LEU A 19 -8.36 -25.33 40.32
CA LEU A 19 -6.96 -25.13 39.95
C LEU A 19 -6.77 -25.11 38.42
N PHE A 20 -7.46 -25.99 37.70
CA PHE A 20 -7.48 -26.02 36.24
C PHE A 20 -8.08 -24.75 35.66
N LEU A 21 -9.21 -24.30 36.19
CA LEU A 21 -9.89 -23.08 35.75
C LEU A 21 -8.99 -21.84 35.95
N LYS A 22 -8.32 -21.73 37.11
CA LYS A 22 -7.35 -20.64 37.36
C LYS A 22 -6.21 -20.64 36.36
N ARG A 23 -5.64 -21.82 36.04
CA ARG A 23 -4.57 -21.95 35.04
C ARG A 23 -5.05 -21.54 33.64
N LEU A 24 -6.27 -21.94 33.26
CA LEU A 24 -6.88 -21.56 31.99
C LEU A 24 -7.07 -20.04 31.87
N VAL A 25 -7.59 -19.40 32.92
CA VAL A 25 -7.80 -17.94 32.95
C VAL A 25 -6.46 -17.20 32.82
N VAL A 26 -5.43 -17.62 33.56
CA VAL A 26 -4.10 -17.02 33.47
C VAL A 26 -3.51 -17.17 32.06
N LEU A 27 -3.70 -18.34 31.44
CA LEU A 27 -3.25 -18.58 30.06
C LEU A 27 -3.96 -17.64 29.06
N LEU A 28 -5.28 -17.49 29.17
CA LEU A 28 -6.06 -16.61 28.30
C LEU A 28 -5.67 -15.14 28.45
N VAL A 29 -5.37 -14.69 29.66
CA VAL A 29 -4.87 -13.34 29.92
C VAL A 29 -3.49 -13.14 29.28
N LEU A 30 -2.58 -14.11 29.44
CA LEU A 30 -1.25 -14.07 28.80
C LEU A 30 -1.34 -14.01 27.27
N VAL A 31 -2.22 -14.81 26.66
CA VAL A 31 -2.43 -14.81 25.21
C VAL A 31 -2.95 -13.44 24.73
N ASN A 32 -3.88 -12.83 25.47
CA ASN A 32 -4.38 -11.49 25.12
C ASN A 32 -3.28 -10.42 25.23
N ILE A 33 -2.43 -10.47 26.26
CA ILE A 33 -1.30 -9.54 26.41
C ILE A 33 -0.33 -9.69 25.23
N ILE A 34 -0.02 -10.92 24.81
CA ILE A 34 0.83 -11.19 23.66
C ILE A 34 0.20 -10.65 22.36
N LEU A 35 -1.10 -10.86 22.15
CA LEU A 35 -1.81 -10.36 20.96
C LEU A 35 -1.84 -8.82 20.93
N VAL A 36 -2.05 -8.17 22.07
CA VAL A 36 -1.99 -6.70 22.19
C VAL A 36 -0.58 -6.20 21.89
N TYR A 37 0.46 -6.87 22.39
CA TYR A 37 1.85 -6.52 22.13
C TYR A 37 2.23 -6.69 20.65
N LEU A 38 1.84 -7.80 20.02
CA LEU A 38 2.04 -8.03 18.58
C LEU A 38 1.31 -6.99 17.73
N SER A 39 0.08 -6.64 18.12
CA SER A 39 -0.69 -5.58 17.47
C SER A 39 0.02 -4.24 17.60
N PHE A 40 0.49 -3.89 18.80
CA PHE A 40 1.24 -2.66 19.07
C PHE A 40 2.51 -2.57 18.22
N LEU A 41 3.31 -3.64 18.14
CA LEU A 41 4.50 -3.71 17.29
C LEU A 41 4.16 -3.52 15.80
N GLY A 42 3.03 -4.08 15.34
CA GLY A 42 2.53 -3.86 13.98
C GLY A 42 2.15 -2.41 13.73
N PHE A 43 1.56 -1.73 14.72
CA PHE A 43 1.19 -0.32 14.61
C PHE A 43 2.39 0.64 14.69
N THR A 44 3.50 0.26 15.34
CA THR A 44 4.67 1.14 15.48
C THR A 44 5.69 1.03 14.35
N ARG A 45 5.46 0.21 13.31
CA ARG A 45 6.38 0.17 12.16
C ARG A 45 6.45 1.55 11.52
N SER A 46 7.61 2.19 11.62
CA SER A 46 7.89 3.41 10.89
C SER A 46 7.78 3.13 9.40
N VAL A 47 7.16 4.05 8.66
CA VAL A 47 7.24 4.06 7.22
C VAL A 47 8.71 4.23 6.85
N GLU A 48 9.36 3.14 6.46
CA GLU A 48 10.78 3.15 6.09
C GLU A 48 10.96 4.09 4.90
N THR A 49 11.74 5.14 5.11
CA THR A 49 12.18 6.07 4.07
C THR A 49 13.06 5.33 3.08
N TYR A 50 12.59 5.24 1.84
CA TYR A 50 13.34 4.64 0.73
C TYR A 50 14.71 5.32 0.58
N VAL A 51 15.75 4.50 0.48
CA VAL A 51 17.07 4.95 0.01
C VAL A 51 17.00 4.98 -1.52
N ILE A 52 16.96 6.19 -2.07
CA ILE A 52 17.18 6.43 -3.49
C ILE A 52 18.64 6.08 -3.76
N LYS A 53 18.89 4.98 -4.49
CA LYS A 53 20.25 4.64 -4.92
C LYS A 53 20.62 5.56 -6.08
N ASP A 54 21.73 6.25 -5.95
CA ASP A 54 22.32 7.01 -7.05
C ASP A 54 22.68 6.10 -8.23
N GLY A 55 22.21 6.50 -9.41
CA GLY A 55 22.88 6.31 -10.68
C GLY A 55 22.70 4.97 -11.39
N TYR A 56 21.75 4.93 -12.34
CA TYR A 56 22.03 4.51 -13.72
C TYR A 56 21.11 5.30 -14.66
N ALA A 57 21.61 6.37 -15.25
CA ALA A 57 20.96 7.05 -16.35
C ALA A 57 21.05 6.15 -17.59
N TYR A 58 20.07 5.26 -17.77
CA TYR A 58 19.96 4.51 -19.02
C TYR A 58 19.49 5.49 -20.09
N ALA A 59 20.43 5.89 -20.98
CA ALA A 59 20.09 6.60 -22.20
C ALA A 59 19.02 5.81 -22.95
N ALA A 60 17.81 6.36 -23.04
CA ALA A 60 16.72 5.74 -23.74
C ALA A 60 16.96 5.89 -25.26
N GLU A 61 17.54 4.87 -25.90
CA GLU A 61 17.50 4.78 -27.36
C GLU A 61 16.06 4.55 -27.82
N ALA A 62 15.60 5.35 -28.78
CA ALA A 62 14.25 5.28 -29.32
C ALA A 62 14.02 3.92 -30.02
N GLN A 63 13.22 3.07 -29.39
CA GLN A 63 12.86 1.76 -29.93
C GLN A 63 11.75 1.93 -31.00
N LYS A 64 11.98 1.40 -32.21
CA LYS A 64 11.09 1.50 -33.38
C LYS A 64 9.71 0.82 -33.23
N ASP A 65 9.50 0.04 -32.17
CA ASP A 65 8.21 -0.60 -31.91
C ASP A 65 7.25 0.40 -31.28
N THR A 66 6.30 0.89 -32.08
CA THR A 66 5.20 1.71 -31.57
C THR A 66 4.38 0.89 -30.57
N ARG A 67 4.45 1.27 -29.29
CA ARG A 67 3.65 0.63 -28.24
C ARG A 67 2.17 0.82 -28.53
N SER A 68 1.37 -0.20 -28.21
CA SER A 68 -0.06 -0.10 -28.41
C SER A 68 -0.68 0.85 -27.40
N VAL A 69 -1.72 1.57 -27.82
CA VAL A 69 -2.53 2.42 -26.93
C VAL A 69 -3.10 1.61 -25.76
N HIS A 70 -3.39 0.32 -25.98
CA HIS A 70 -3.88 -0.60 -24.95
C HIS A 70 -2.83 -0.91 -23.89
N GLU A 71 -1.57 -1.14 -24.27
CA GLU A 71 -0.46 -1.33 -23.33
C GLU A 71 -0.25 -0.07 -22.48
N VAL A 72 -0.22 1.11 -23.10
CA VAL A 72 -0.06 2.39 -22.39
C VAL A 72 -1.23 2.65 -21.44
N ARG A 73 -2.46 2.28 -21.84
CA ARG A 73 -3.65 2.38 -20.98
C ARG A 73 -3.53 1.46 -19.77
N ARG A 74 -3.10 0.20 -19.97
CA ARG A 74 -2.89 -0.75 -18.87
C ARG A 74 -1.81 -0.28 -17.92
N PHE A 75 -0.67 0.17 -18.45
CA PHE A 75 0.42 0.75 -17.67
C PHE A 75 -0.05 1.97 -16.85
N THR A 76 -0.84 2.86 -17.46
CA THR A 76 -1.44 3.99 -16.74
C THR A 76 -2.38 3.53 -15.62
N TYR A 77 -3.21 2.52 -15.89
CA TYR A 77 -4.13 1.98 -14.90
C TYR A 77 -3.37 1.40 -13.70
N GLU A 78 -2.33 0.60 -13.94
CA GLU A 78 -1.49 0.02 -12.90
C GLU A 78 -0.82 1.11 -12.06
N PHE A 79 -0.20 2.11 -12.71
CA PHE A 79 0.35 3.28 -12.01
C PHE A 79 -0.69 3.99 -11.14
N ALA A 80 -1.86 4.28 -11.69
CA ALA A 80 -2.92 5.00 -10.97
C ALA A 80 -3.40 4.23 -9.73
N LYS A 81 -3.49 2.90 -9.83
CA LYS A 81 -3.89 2.04 -8.71
C LYS A 81 -2.81 1.98 -7.65
N ASP A 82 -1.56 1.77 -8.04
CA ASP A 82 -0.44 1.72 -7.08
C ASP A 82 -0.20 3.07 -6.40
N PHE A 83 -0.44 4.18 -7.11
CA PHE A 83 -0.24 5.52 -6.58
C PHE A 83 -1.39 6.00 -5.65
N LEU A 84 -2.65 5.70 -5.99
CA LEU A 84 -3.82 6.31 -5.33
C LEU A 84 -4.66 5.35 -4.47
N GLU A 85 -4.44 4.04 -4.59
CA GLU A 85 -5.10 3.06 -3.73
C GLU A 85 -4.11 2.48 -2.74
N TYR A 86 -4.41 2.65 -1.45
CA TYR A 86 -3.51 2.25 -0.37
C TYR A 86 -4.26 2.09 0.95
N ASN A 87 -3.62 1.39 1.86
CA ASN A 87 -3.94 1.34 3.27
C ASN A 87 -2.65 1.48 4.07
N ARG A 88 -2.75 1.49 5.40
CA ARG A 88 -1.59 1.63 6.29
C ARG A 88 -0.52 0.56 6.08
N GLU A 89 -0.92 -0.65 5.70
CA GLU A 89 -0.03 -1.82 5.60
C GLU A 89 0.73 -1.86 4.27
N ASN A 90 0.09 -1.45 3.18
CA ASN A 90 0.62 -1.59 1.82
C ASN A 90 1.04 -0.27 1.16
N PHE A 91 0.85 0.88 1.81
CA PHE A 91 1.17 2.19 1.24
C PHE A 91 2.59 2.25 0.68
N ASN A 92 3.59 1.83 1.46
CA ASN A 92 4.99 1.89 1.04
C ASN A 92 5.26 1.02 -0.19
N GLU A 93 4.79 -0.23 -0.17
CA GLU A 93 5.00 -1.18 -1.24
C GLU A 93 4.40 -0.68 -2.56
N ARG A 94 3.14 -0.21 -2.51
CA ARG A 94 2.44 0.31 -3.67
C ARG A 94 3.03 1.62 -4.15
N PHE A 95 3.37 2.52 -3.24
CA PHE A 95 4.04 3.76 -3.59
C PHE A 95 5.38 3.50 -4.29
N LYS A 96 6.18 2.55 -3.79
CA LYS A 96 7.42 2.11 -4.45
C LYS A 96 7.17 1.53 -5.84
N ALA A 97 6.12 0.72 -6.00
CA ALA A 97 5.76 0.17 -7.30
C ALA A 97 5.43 1.28 -8.30
N ALA A 98 4.64 2.28 -7.89
CA ALA A 98 4.34 3.46 -8.71
C ALA A 98 5.60 4.27 -9.05
N MET A 99 6.50 4.50 -8.08
CA MET A 99 7.75 5.26 -8.31
C MET A 99 8.68 4.57 -9.31
N LYS A 100 8.76 3.23 -9.30
CA LYS A 100 9.54 2.47 -10.29
C LYS A 100 9.04 2.64 -11.73
N MET A 101 7.82 3.14 -11.93
CA MET A 101 7.27 3.43 -13.25
C MET A 101 7.66 4.83 -13.76
N CYS A 102 8.16 5.70 -12.89
CA CYS A 102 8.63 7.05 -13.21
C CYS A 102 10.10 7.06 -13.65
N THR A 103 10.58 8.13 -14.27
CA THR A 103 12.03 8.37 -14.40
C THR A 103 12.64 8.72 -13.05
N PRO A 104 13.96 8.56 -12.86
CA PRO A 104 14.61 8.87 -11.58
C PRO A 104 14.37 10.31 -11.10
N GLU A 105 14.33 11.27 -12.03
CA GLU A 105 14.09 12.68 -11.72
C GLU A 105 12.67 12.90 -11.18
N LEU A 106 11.67 12.30 -11.85
CA LEU A 106 10.28 12.39 -11.44
C LEU A 106 10.03 11.60 -10.14
N GLU A 107 10.66 10.44 -9.98
CA GLU A 107 10.62 9.66 -8.75
C GLU A 107 11.10 10.50 -7.56
N TYR A 108 12.26 11.15 -7.67
CA TYR A 108 12.79 12.03 -6.62
C TYR A 108 11.82 13.16 -6.30
N PHE A 109 11.30 13.84 -7.33
CA PHE A 109 10.37 14.95 -7.16
C PHE A 109 9.06 14.53 -6.47
N MET A 110 8.48 13.40 -6.90
CA MET A 110 7.23 12.87 -6.33
C MET A 110 7.46 12.37 -4.90
N TYR A 111 8.58 11.72 -4.62
CA TYR A 111 8.97 11.28 -3.28
C TYR A 111 9.06 12.45 -2.30
N GLU A 112 9.83 13.49 -2.65
CA GLU A 112 9.96 14.67 -1.79
C GLU A 112 8.62 15.41 -1.64
N SER A 113 7.81 15.49 -2.70
CA SER A 113 6.46 16.08 -2.62
C SER A 113 5.57 15.35 -1.61
N ILE A 114 5.56 14.01 -1.63
CA ILE A 114 4.72 13.21 -0.74
C ILE A 114 5.25 13.23 0.69
N LYS A 115 6.57 13.09 0.87
CA LYS A 115 7.22 13.14 2.17
C LYS A 115 6.95 14.44 2.91
N ASN A 116 6.93 15.56 2.19
CA ASN A 116 6.66 16.89 2.76
C ASN A 116 5.16 17.24 2.82
N SER A 117 4.28 16.39 2.30
CA SER A 117 2.82 16.58 2.33
C SER A 117 2.16 16.02 3.60
N GLU A 118 0.85 16.23 3.73
CA GLU A 118 0.05 15.61 4.79
C GLU A 118 -0.32 14.15 4.49
N ILE A 119 -0.03 13.63 3.29
CA ILE A 119 -0.41 12.28 2.87
C ILE A 119 0.08 11.20 3.85
N PRO A 120 1.35 11.18 4.32
CA PRO A 120 1.78 10.18 5.29
C PRO A 120 0.97 10.19 6.60
N LYS A 121 0.59 11.39 7.08
CA LYS A 121 -0.27 11.53 8.27
C LYS A 121 -1.68 11.01 7.99
N ILE A 122 -2.24 11.35 6.82
CA ILE A 122 -3.57 10.87 6.39
C ILE A 122 -3.57 9.34 6.29
N VAL A 123 -2.53 8.73 5.70
CA VAL A 123 -2.38 7.27 5.60
C VAL A 123 -2.38 6.62 6.97
N GLN A 124 -1.63 7.17 7.94
CA GLN A 124 -1.56 6.63 9.30
C GLN A 124 -2.90 6.71 10.05
N ASN A 125 -3.67 7.77 9.80
CA ASN A 125 -4.93 8.04 10.49
C ASN A 125 -6.16 7.40 9.80
N THR A 126 -6.07 7.06 8.51
CA THR A 126 -7.19 6.48 7.77
C THR A 126 -7.42 5.03 8.18
N ARG A 127 -8.63 4.75 8.70
CA ARG A 127 -9.06 3.38 9.02
C ARG A 127 -9.61 2.72 7.76
N GLY A 128 -8.94 1.68 7.27
CA GLY A 128 -9.35 0.90 6.10
C GLY A 128 -8.54 1.20 4.84
N THR A 129 -9.07 0.83 3.69
CA THR A 129 -8.39 0.99 2.38
C THR A 129 -8.98 2.17 1.64
N VAL A 130 -8.13 3.13 1.28
CA VAL A 130 -8.43 4.18 0.31
C VAL A 130 -8.45 3.54 -1.06
N LYS A 131 -9.57 3.60 -1.76
CA LYS A 131 -9.72 3.03 -3.11
C LYS A 131 -9.64 4.12 -4.16
N PHE A 132 -9.08 3.79 -5.31
CA PHE A 132 -9.20 4.64 -6.50
C PHE A 132 -10.10 3.97 -7.52
N GLU A 133 -11.23 4.62 -7.79
CA GLU A 133 -12.17 4.22 -8.83
C GLU A 133 -11.88 5.03 -10.10
N VAL A 134 -11.33 4.36 -11.09
CA VAL A 134 -11.03 4.93 -12.40
C VAL A 134 -12.33 5.04 -13.18
N SER A 135 -12.72 6.25 -13.55
CA SER A 135 -13.86 6.49 -14.44
C SER A 135 -13.44 6.37 -15.90
N GLU A 136 -12.29 6.93 -16.26
CA GLU A 136 -11.83 6.96 -17.64
C GLU A 136 -10.29 7.08 -17.73
N ILE A 137 -9.71 6.38 -18.73
CA ILE A 137 -8.32 6.58 -19.16
C ILE A 137 -8.29 6.83 -20.67
N ARG A 138 -8.00 8.08 -21.04
CA ARG A 138 -7.80 8.48 -22.45
C ARG A 138 -6.30 8.51 -22.74
N VAL A 139 -5.88 7.80 -23.77
CA VAL A 139 -4.48 7.80 -24.22
C VAL A 139 -4.43 8.42 -25.60
N LYS A 140 -3.63 9.47 -25.75
CA LYS A 140 -3.28 10.06 -27.03
C LYS A 140 -1.93 9.47 -27.49
N PRO A 141 -1.90 8.79 -28.64
CA PRO A 141 -0.64 8.32 -29.20
C PRO A 141 0.26 9.50 -29.57
N GLY A 142 1.57 9.31 -29.40
CA GLY A 142 2.59 10.31 -29.65
C GLY A 142 3.92 9.87 -29.07
N ASP A 143 4.96 10.67 -29.29
CA ASP A 143 6.25 10.54 -28.61
C ASP A 143 6.57 11.88 -27.92
N PRO A 144 6.34 12.02 -26.61
CA PRO A 144 5.82 11.01 -25.68
C PRO A 144 4.30 10.77 -25.83
N PHE A 145 3.83 9.62 -25.35
CA PHE A 145 2.39 9.36 -25.18
C PHE A 145 1.82 10.29 -24.11
N LYS A 146 0.57 10.71 -24.27
CA LYS A 146 -0.15 11.47 -23.23
C LYS A 146 -1.33 10.68 -22.72
N SER A 147 -1.35 10.39 -21.44
CA SER A 147 -2.43 9.66 -20.78
C SER A 147 -3.18 10.57 -19.82
N TYR A 148 -4.50 10.62 -19.92
CA TYR A 148 -5.37 11.42 -19.07
C TYR A 148 -6.25 10.48 -18.26
N VAL A 149 -6.18 10.61 -16.95
CA VAL A 149 -6.92 9.79 -16.00
C VAL A 149 -7.94 10.65 -15.29
N THR A 150 -9.18 10.20 -15.30
CA THR A 150 -10.26 10.77 -14.48
C THR A 150 -10.82 9.68 -13.59
N GLY A 151 -10.96 9.97 -12.30
CA GLY A 151 -11.51 9.03 -11.33
C GLY A 151 -11.89 9.71 -10.03
N ARG A 152 -12.15 8.89 -9.03
CA ARG A 152 -12.47 9.35 -7.67
C ARG A 152 -11.76 8.50 -6.63
N GLN A 153 -11.22 9.16 -5.63
CA GLN A 153 -10.63 8.54 -4.47
C GLN A 153 -11.71 8.38 -3.39
N VAL A 154 -11.87 7.15 -2.91
CA VAL A 154 -12.91 6.75 -1.96
C VAL A 154 -12.22 6.46 -0.63
N PHE A 155 -12.43 7.36 0.32
CA PHE A 155 -11.97 7.20 1.70
C PHE A 155 -13.08 6.56 2.54
N PRO A 156 -12.77 5.58 3.40
CA PRO A 156 -13.78 4.96 4.27
C PRO A 156 -14.48 6.01 5.16
N GLY A 157 -15.80 6.14 5.02
CA GLY A 157 -16.60 7.04 5.84
C GLY A 157 -16.47 8.54 5.52
N MET A 158 -15.81 8.91 4.41
CA MET A 158 -15.68 10.29 3.96
C MET A 158 -16.26 10.48 2.55
N SER A 159 -16.47 11.73 2.15
CA SER A 159 -16.85 12.09 0.78
C SER A 159 -15.77 11.68 -0.22
N THR A 160 -16.19 11.24 -1.40
CA THR A 160 -15.28 10.91 -2.49
C THR A 160 -14.59 12.16 -3.03
N ILE A 161 -13.28 12.08 -3.25
CA ILE A 161 -12.50 13.18 -3.81
C ILE A 161 -12.30 12.92 -5.31
N PRO A 162 -12.83 13.78 -6.21
CA PRO A 162 -12.60 13.63 -7.63
C PRO A 162 -11.13 13.96 -7.96
N ILE A 163 -10.48 13.11 -8.75
CA ILE A 163 -9.09 13.28 -9.14
C ILE A 163 -8.99 13.25 -10.66
N LYS A 164 -8.24 14.21 -11.20
CA LYS A 164 -7.84 14.28 -12.60
C LYS A 164 -6.34 14.52 -12.68
N PHE A 165 -5.67 13.75 -13.51
CA PHE A 165 -4.25 13.97 -13.78
C PHE A 165 -3.88 13.52 -15.18
N SER A 166 -2.78 14.07 -15.69
CA SER A 166 -2.18 13.68 -16.95
C SER A 166 -0.76 13.16 -16.72
N LEU A 167 -0.39 12.14 -17.51
CA LEU A 167 0.93 11.55 -17.56
C LEU A 167 1.52 11.76 -18.95
N GLU A 168 2.80 12.11 -19.00
CA GLU A 168 3.59 11.97 -20.22
C GLU A 168 4.45 10.72 -20.09
N ILE A 169 4.35 9.82 -21.08
CA ILE A 169 4.93 8.47 -21.02
C ILE A 169 5.83 8.28 -22.23
N MET A 170 7.10 8.00 -21.98
CA MET A 170 8.08 7.68 -23.02
C MET A 170 8.28 6.17 -23.14
N THR A 171 8.64 5.72 -24.34
CA THR A 171 9.07 4.35 -24.59
C THR A 171 10.55 4.19 -24.25
N VAL A 172 10.89 3.13 -23.52
CA VAL A 172 12.27 2.76 -23.21
C VAL A 172 12.51 1.28 -23.51
N PRO A 173 13.78 0.85 -23.71
CA PRO A 173 14.09 -0.56 -23.86
C PRO A 173 13.55 -1.39 -22.68
N ARG A 174 12.98 -2.56 -22.97
CA ARG A 174 12.54 -3.50 -21.93
C ARG A 174 13.75 -4.10 -21.23
N THR A 175 13.74 -4.05 -19.90
CA THR A 175 14.75 -4.71 -19.06
C THR A 175 14.04 -5.60 -18.03
N GLN A 176 14.80 -6.41 -17.30
CA GLN A 176 14.23 -7.16 -16.17
C GLN A 176 13.62 -6.22 -15.12
N GLU A 177 14.16 -5.02 -14.97
CA GLU A 177 13.69 -4.00 -14.02
C GLU A 177 12.52 -3.17 -14.57
N ASN A 178 12.39 -3.04 -15.90
CA ASN A 178 11.28 -2.38 -16.57
C ASN A 178 10.70 -3.29 -17.68
N PRO A 179 9.86 -4.28 -17.31
CA PRO A 179 9.30 -5.23 -18.26
C PRO A 179 8.33 -4.57 -19.25
N PHE A 180 7.72 -3.44 -18.87
CA PHE A 180 6.80 -2.71 -19.73
C PHE A 180 7.52 -2.00 -20.88
N GLY A 181 8.75 -1.54 -20.65
CA GLY A 181 9.46 -0.68 -21.60
C GLY A 181 8.77 0.68 -21.76
N LEU A 182 8.20 1.18 -20.67
CA LEU A 182 7.51 2.46 -20.55
C LEU A 182 8.02 3.17 -19.30
N ARG A 183 8.14 4.51 -19.35
CA ARG A 183 8.47 5.34 -18.18
C ARG A 183 7.63 6.61 -18.20
N ILE A 184 7.16 7.03 -17.03
CA ILE A 184 6.48 8.31 -16.84
C ILE A 184 7.55 9.37 -16.65
N ILE A 185 7.56 10.36 -17.55
CA ILE A 185 8.52 11.49 -17.51
C ILE A 185 7.92 12.72 -16.83
N ASN A 186 6.59 12.83 -16.80
CA ASN A 186 5.90 13.97 -16.23
C ASN A 186 4.56 13.54 -15.63
N PHE A 187 4.23 14.12 -14.48
CA PHE A 187 2.96 13.95 -13.77
C PHE A 187 2.39 15.32 -13.47
N VAL A 188 1.17 15.58 -13.93
CA VAL A 188 0.46 16.83 -13.65
C VAL A 188 -0.92 16.50 -13.10
N GLN A 189 -1.15 16.87 -11.85
CA GLN A 189 -2.49 16.83 -11.26
C GLN A 189 -3.25 18.11 -11.60
N GLU A 190 -4.42 17.98 -12.19
CA GLU A 190 -5.27 19.12 -12.51
C GLU A 190 -5.98 19.59 -11.24
N LYS A 191 -5.83 20.89 -10.90
CA LYS A 191 -6.63 21.50 -9.84
C LYS A 191 -8.07 21.63 -10.33
N GLN A 192 -9.01 21.19 -9.49
CA GLN A 192 -10.44 21.43 -9.68
C GLN A 192 -10.83 22.75 -9.03
#